data_AF-A0A7S0GHU6-F1
#
_entry.id   AF-A0A7S0GHU6-F1
#
_cell.length_a   1.000
_cell.length_b   1.000
_cell.length_c   1.000
_cell.angle_alpha   90.00
_cell.angle_beta   90.00
_cell.angle_gamma   90.00
#
_symmetry.space_group_name_H-M   'P 1'
#
loop_
_entity.id
_entity.type
_entity.pdbx_description
1 polymer ?
#
loop_
_entity_poly.entity_id
_entity_poly.type
_entity_poly.pdbx_seq_one_letter_code
_entity_poly.pdbx_strand_id
1 'polypeptide(L)'
;VFEKDFAVLDGDGDLQTAIADMSINSKIPFPSFEVLQHAKILILDANPKFESLLTAATVARDMGVEVMLEPTSIPKISHLAIKDYVSKDTNGVLLSCLTYATPNVGELLAWADALI
;
A
#
# COMPACT_ATOMS: atom_id res chain seq x y z
N VAL A 1 -8.44 0.06 22.62
CA VAL A 1 -9.52 0.06 21.62
C VAL A 1 -9.54 -1.34 21.07
N PHE A 2 -10.64 -2.08 21.22
CA PHE A 2 -10.71 -3.46 20.75
C PHE A 2 -10.96 -3.43 19.24
N GLU A 3 -9.94 -3.80 18.47
CA GLU A 3 -10.07 -4.07 17.03
C GLU A 3 -11.01 -5.27 16.86
N LYS A 4 -12.04 -5.13 16.04
CA LYS A 4 -13.01 -6.20 15.76
C LYS A 4 -12.88 -6.58 14.29
N ASP A 5 -12.11 -7.63 14.06
CA ASP A 5 -12.00 -8.26 12.76
C ASP A 5 -12.75 -9.59 12.81
N PHE A 6 -13.68 -9.79 11.87
CA PHE A 6 -14.29 -11.09 11.69
C PHE A 6 -14.59 -11.34 10.22
N ALA A 7 -14.36 -12.59 9.82
CA ALA A 7 -14.72 -13.13 8.52
C ALA A 7 -15.74 -14.25 8.73
N VAL A 8 -16.76 -14.27 7.87
CA VAL A 8 -17.71 -15.36 7.75
C VAL A 8 -17.33 -16.10 6.48
N LEU A 9 -17.02 -17.38 6.64
CA LEU A 9 -16.77 -18.30 5.54
C LEU A 9 -18.02 -19.15 5.30
N ASP A 10 -18.25 -19.56 4.06
CA ASP A 10 -19.29 -20.53 3.74
C ASP A 10 -18.83 -21.99 4.03
N GLY A 11 -19.65 -22.96 3.62
CA GLY A 11 -19.38 -24.38 3.83
C GLY A 11 -18.18 -24.93 3.04
N ASP A 12 -17.76 -24.23 1.99
CA ASP A 12 -16.62 -24.58 1.15
C ASP A 12 -15.33 -23.86 1.60
N GLY A 13 -15.45 -22.93 2.54
CA GLY A 13 -14.35 -22.14 3.09
C GLY A 13 -14.12 -20.81 2.35
N ASP A 14 -15.01 -20.45 1.42
CA ASP A 14 -14.93 -19.20 0.68
C ASP A 14 -15.45 -18.02 1.52
N LEU A 15 -14.85 -16.85 1.30
CA LEU A 15 -15.19 -15.64 2.05
C LEU A 15 -16.57 -15.11 1.66
N GLN A 16 -17.54 -15.18 2.58
CA GLN A 16 -18.89 -14.65 2.39
C GLN A 16 -19.02 -13.19 2.80
N THR A 17 -18.49 -12.83 3.98
CA THR A 17 -18.44 -11.43 4.44
C THR A 17 -17.28 -11.21 5.42
N ALA A 18 -16.77 -9.99 5.48
CA ALA A 18 -15.75 -9.60 6.45
C ALA A 18 -15.98 -8.16 6.93
N ILE A 19 -15.66 -7.92 8.20
CA ILE A 19 -15.53 -6.57 8.76
C ILE A 19 -14.12 -6.47 9.33
N ALA A 20 -13.44 -5.36 9.03
CA ALA A 20 -12.13 -5.04 9.58
C ALA A 20 -12.09 -3.61 10.12
N ASP A 21 -11.66 -3.42 11.37
CA ASP A 21 -11.38 -2.09 11.93
C ASP A 21 -9.90 -1.76 11.74
N MET A 22 -9.59 -1.12 10.62
CA MET A 22 -8.22 -0.75 10.27
C MET A 22 -7.83 0.65 10.76
N SER A 23 -8.52 1.19 11.76
CA SER A 23 -8.25 2.55 12.25
C SER A 23 -6.83 2.73 12.79
N ILE A 24 -6.19 1.65 13.25
CA ILE A 24 -4.78 1.65 13.71
C ILE A 24 -3.79 1.96 12.60
N ASN A 25 -4.08 1.59 11.35
CA ASN A 25 -3.19 1.84 10.21
C ASN A 25 -2.91 3.33 10.00
N SER A 26 -3.84 4.19 10.43
CA SER A 26 -3.72 5.64 10.41
C SER A 26 -2.60 6.19 11.31
N LYS A 27 -2.06 5.35 12.19
CA LYS A 27 -1.01 5.66 13.18
C LYS A 27 0.32 4.98 12.88
N ILE A 28 0.42 4.19 11.80
CA ILE A 28 1.69 3.55 11.41
C ILE A 28 2.67 4.67 11.01
N PRO A 29 3.79 4.82 11.75
CA PRO A 29 4.75 5.88 11.49
C PRO A 29 5.63 5.53 10.28
N PHE A 30 6.25 6.56 9.72
CA PHE A 30 7.37 6.41 8.80
C PHE A 30 8.57 5.75 9.52
N PRO A 31 9.26 4.77 8.91
CA PRO A 31 10.48 4.17 9.46
C PRO A 31 11.59 5.22 9.56
N SER A 32 12.39 5.23 10.63
CA SER A 32 13.43 6.25 10.79
C SER A 32 14.48 6.19 9.67
N PHE A 33 15.08 7.35 9.33
CA PHE A 33 16.15 7.45 8.33
C PHE A 33 17.33 6.51 8.62
N GLU A 34 17.66 6.32 9.91
CA GLU A 34 18.72 5.41 10.35
C GLU A 34 18.43 3.94 10.04
N VAL A 35 17.14 3.55 10.03
CA VAL A 35 16.73 2.20 9.62
C VAL A 35 16.79 2.08 8.10
N LEU A 36 16.33 3.09 7.36
CA LEU A 36 16.32 3.06 5.89
C LEU A 36 17.72 3.08 5.27
N GLN A 37 18.66 3.86 5.80
CA GLN A 37 20.02 3.98 5.22
C GLN A 37 20.80 2.65 5.14
N HIS A 38 20.41 1.64 5.92
CA HIS A 38 21.04 0.33 5.93
C HIS A 38 20.17 -0.76 5.29
N ALA A 39 18.95 -0.41 4.87
CA ALA A 39 18.05 -1.33 4.21
C ALA A 39 18.51 -1.56 2.76
N LYS A 40 18.33 -2.80 2.28
CA LYS A 40 18.46 -3.10 0.84
C LYS A 40 17.14 -2.90 0.10
N ILE A 41 16.05 -3.21 0.79
CA ILE A 41 14.70 -3.15 0.27
C ILE A 41 13.76 -2.62 1.36
N LEU A 42 12.87 -1.73 0.96
CA LEU A 42 11.71 -1.28 1.73
C LEU A 42 10.47 -1.94 1.13
N ILE A 43 9.77 -2.73 1.95
CA ILE A 43 8.49 -3.33 1.58
C ILE A 43 7.38 -2.45 2.15
N LEU A 44 6.54 -1.93 1.26
CA LEU A 44 5.37 -1.13 1.55
C LEU A 44 4.14 -2.02 1.44
N ASP A 45 3.44 -2.20 2.56
CA ASP A 45 2.06 -2.69 2.59
C ASP A 45 1.14 -1.50 2.28
N ALA A 46 0.06 -1.67 1.51
CA ALA A 46 -0.89 -0.60 1.17
C ALA A 46 -1.83 -0.19 2.34
N ASN A 47 -1.64 -0.77 3.53
CA ASN A 47 -2.38 -0.46 4.75
C ASN A 47 -2.22 0.97 5.31
N PRO A 48 -1.00 1.54 5.43
CA PRO A 48 -0.79 2.88 5.97
C PRO A 48 -1.41 4.00 5.12
N LYS A 49 -1.46 5.20 5.67
CA LYS A 49 -1.89 6.39 4.93
C LYS A 49 -0.97 6.68 3.75
N PHE A 50 -1.57 7.15 2.66
CA PHE A 50 -0.88 7.51 1.42
C PHE A 50 0.34 8.42 1.65
N GLU A 51 0.20 9.42 2.52
CA GLU A 51 1.25 10.41 2.79
C GLU A 51 2.47 9.75 3.47
N SER A 52 2.24 8.74 4.33
CA SER A 52 3.31 7.93 4.94
C SER A 52 4.01 7.07 3.88
N LEU A 53 3.25 6.43 2.99
CA LEU A 53 3.78 5.58 1.93
C LEU A 53 4.61 6.38 0.92
N LEU A 54 4.10 7.52 0.47
CA LEU A 54 4.79 8.43 -0.45
C LEU A 54 6.11 8.93 0.15
N THR A 55 6.08 9.36 1.41
CA THR A 55 7.30 9.82 2.11
C THR A 55 8.31 8.69 2.23
N ALA A 56 7.86 7.50 2.64
CA ALA A 56 8.72 6.31 2.78
C ALA A 56 9.37 5.90 1.47
N ALA A 57 8.58 5.81 0.39
CA ALA A 57 9.06 5.45 -0.94
C ALA A 57 10.06 6.48 -1.49
N THR A 58 9.76 7.77 -1.34
CA THR A 58 10.62 8.85 -1.85
C THR A 58 11.98 8.84 -1.14
N VAL A 59 11.97 8.77 0.20
CA VAL A 59 13.22 8.72 0.98
C VAL A 59 14.03 7.47 0.66
N ALA A 60 13.38 6.30 0.58
CA ALA A 60 14.07 5.05 0.24
C ALA A 60 14.72 5.12 -1.14
N ARG A 61 13.99 5.58 -2.15
CA ARG A 61 14.52 5.78 -3.51
C ARG A 61 15.72 6.73 -3.51
N ASP A 62 15.62 7.87 -2.82
CA ASP A 62 16.70 8.87 -2.76
C ASP A 62 17.95 8.35 -2.03
N MET A 63 17.79 7.34 -1.16
CA MET A 63 18.88 6.60 -0.50
C MET A 63 19.42 5.43 -1.33
N GLY A 64 18.85 5.16 -2.51
CA GLY A 64 19.21 4.00 -3.33
C GLY A 64 18.69 2.67 -2.79
N VAL A 65 17.68 2.69 -1.92
CA VAL A 65 17.00 1.50 -1.39
C VAL A 65 15.91 1.08 -2.37
N GLU A 66 15.84 -0.21 -2.69
CA GLU A 66 14.78 -0.75 -3.55
C GLU A 66 13.42 -0.64 -2.85
N VAL A 67 12.37 -0.35 -3.60
CA VAL A 67 11.02 -0.21 -3.04
C VAL A 67 10.09 -1.25 -3.65
N MET A 68 9.40 -1.99 -2.80
CA MET A 68 8.43 -3.01 -3.20
C MET A 68 7.06 -2.67 -2.63
N LEU A 69 6.01 -2.74 -3.46
CA LEU A 69 4.62 -2.57 -3.01
C LEU A 69 3.87 -3.90 -2.94
N GLU A 70 3.27 -4.18 -1.79
CA GLU A 70 2.25 -5.20 -1.57
C GLU A 70 0.86 -4.49 -1.57
N PRO A 71 0.01 -4.72 -2.58
CA PRO A 71 -1.26 -3.98 -2.74
C PRO A 71 -2.34 -4.28 -1.71
N THR A 72 -2.27 -5.44 -1.06
CA THR A 72 -3.12 -5.91 0.05
C THR A 72 -4.58 -6.19 -0.28
N SER A 73 -5.24 -5.29 -1.02
CA SER A 73 -6.59 -5.49 -1.53
C SER A 73 -6.92 -4.53 -2.67
N ILE A 74 -7.89 -4.94 -3.50
CA ILE A 74 -8.44 -4.14 -4.61
C ILE A 74 -8.81 -2.71 -4.18
N PRO A 75 -9.60 -2.46 -3.10
CA PRO A 75 -9.95 -1.11 -2.71
C PRO A 75 -8.76 -0.21 -2.34
N LYS A 76 -7.71 -0.79 -1.73
CA LYS A 76 -6.53 -0.03 -1.30
C LYS A 76 -5.69 0.40 -2.49
N ILE A 77 -5.46 -0.52 -3.43
CA ILE A 77 -4.63 -0.20 -4.59
C ILE A 77 -5.30 0.79 -5.53
N SER A 78 -6.60 0.68 -5.76
CA SER A 78 -7.34 1.66 -6.56
C SER A 78 -7.31 3.04 -5.92
N HIS A 79 -7.50 3.13 -4.60
CA HIS A 79 -7.44 4.41 -3.89
C HIS A 79 -6.04 5.03 -3.92
N LEU A 80 -5.00 4.21 -3.76
CA LEU A 80 -3.61 4.62 -3.83
C LEU A 80 -3.24 5.12 -5.23
N ALA A 81 -3.65 4.41 -6.28
CA ALA A 81 -3.43 4.81 -7.67
C ALA A 81 -4.11 6.15 -7.99
N ILE A 82 -5.38 6.33 -7.58
CA ILE A 82 -6.10 7.60 -7.75
C ILE A 82 -5.35 8.72 -7.03
N LYS A 83 -4.96 8.52 -5.78
CA LYS A 83 -4.22 9.54 -5.02
C LYS A 83 -2.88 9.89 -5.64
N ASP A 84 -2.15 8.92 -6.16
CA ASP A 84 -0.83 9.13 -6.72
C ASP A 84 -0.87 9.81 -8.10
N TYR A 85 -1.73 9.31 -8.99
CA TYR A 85 -1.74 9.69 -10.40
C TYR A 85 -2.68 10.85 -10.72
N VAL A 86 -3.82 10.93 -10.04
CA VAL A 86 -4.83 11.98 -10.30
C VAL A 86 -4.50 13.27 -9.52
N SER A 87 -3.81 13.17 -8.39
CA SER A 87 -3.38 14.35 -7.64
C SER A 87 -2.30 15.11 -8.40
N LYS A 88 -2.55 16.40 -8.66
CA LYS A 88 -1.58 17.30 -9.31
C LYS A 88 -0.28 17.46 -8.51
N ASP A 89 -0.33 17.24 -7.20
CA ASP A 89 0.79 17.45 -6.31
C ASP A 89 1.79 16.28 -6.34
N THR A 90 1.36 15.09 -6.74
CA THR A 90 2.19 13.87 -6.77
C THR A 90 2.44 13.35 -8.17
N ASN A 91 1.48 13.42 -9.09
CA ASN A 91 1.65 13.08 -10.51
C ASN A 91 2.45 11.78 -10.77
N GLY A 92 2.11 10.69 -10.06
CA GLY A 92 2.75 9.38 -10.21
C GLY A 92 4.07 9.20 -9.47
N VAL A 93 4.41 10.06 -8.50
CA VAL A 93 5.66 9.96 -7.74
C VAL A 93 5.80 8.63 -7.01
N LEU A 94 4.75 8.13 -6.35
CA LEU A 94 4.84 6.85 -5.64
C LEU A 94 5.13 5.71 -6.62
N LEU A 95 4.40 5.64 -7.74
CA LEU A 95 4.65 4.65 -8.79
C LEU A 95 6.09 4.74 -9.32
N SER A 96 6.62 5.96 -9.51
CA SER A 96 7.99 6.16 -9.98
C SER A 96 9.08 5.72 -8.99
N CYS A 97 8.73 5.54 -7.72
CA CYS A 97 9.65 5.03 -6.71
C CYS A 97 9.73 3.51 -6.67
N LEU A 98 8.74 2.79 -7.22
CA LEU A 98 8.65 1.34 -7.10
C LEU A 98 9.68 0.62 -7.98
N THR A 99 10.39 -0.33 -7.39
CA THR A 99 11.23 -1.32 -8.07
C THR A 99 10.44 -2.59 -8.37
N TYR A 100 9.58 -3.00 -7.43
CA TYR A 100 8.79 -4.24 -7.52
C TYR A 100 7.36 -4.01 -7.04
N ALA A 101 6.45 -4.88 -7.45
CA ALA A 101 5.10 -4.99 -6.90
C ALA A 101 4.63 -6.45 -6.91
N THR A 102 3.78 -6.84 -5.95
CA THR A 102 3.21 -8.20 -5.87
C THR A 102 1.68 -8.23 -5.86
N PRO A 103 1.01 -7.66 -6.88
CA PRO A 103 -0.43 -7.78 -7.00
C PRO A 103 -0.84 -9.22 -7.32
N ASN A 104 -1.99 -9.65 -6.79
CA ASN A 104 -2.76 -10.69 -7.46
C ASN A 104 -3.43 -10.15 -8.73
N VAL A 105 -4.04 -11.02 -9.54
CA VAL A 105 -4.64 -10.62 -10.83
C VAL A 105 -5.72 -9.54 -10.64
N GLY A 106 -6.55 -9.64 -9.60
CA GLY A 106 -7.61 -8.67 -9.34
C GLY A 106 -7.07 -7.29 -8.98
N GLU A 107 -6.04 -7.24 -8.14
CA GLU A 107 -5.35 -6.00 -7.77
C GLU A 107 -4.64 -5.36 -8.95
N LEU A 108 -3.99 -6.16 -9.81
CA LEU A 108 -3.30 -5.65 -10.99
C LEU A 108 -4.28 -4.97 -11.96
N LEU A 109 -5.42 -5.61 -12.22
CA LEU A 109 -6.46 -5.05 -13.09
C LEU A 109 -7.04 -3.76 -12.49
N ALA A 110 -7.37 -3.79 -11.19
CA ALA A 110 -7.92 -2.62 -10.50
C ALA A 110 -6.93 -1.45 -10.41
N TRP A 111 -5.63 -1.73 -10.39
CA TRP A 111 -4.59 -0.71 -10.45
C TRP A 111 -4.49 -0.13 -11.85
N ALA A 112 -4.47 -0.96 -12.90
CA ALA A 112 -4.43 -0.49 -14.29
C ALA A 112 -5.66 0.36 -14.64
N ASP A 113 -6.86 -0.06 -14.24
CA ASP A 113 -8.11 0.67 -14.49
C ASP A 113 -8.12 2.04 -13.81
N ALA A 114 -7.47 2.19 -12.66
CA ALA A 114 -7.38 3.47 -11.95
C ALA A 114 -6.42 4.47 -12.60
N LEU A 115 -5.62 4.05 -13.58
CA LEU A 115 -4.63 4.87 -14.30
C LEU A 115 -5.12 5.33 -15.69
N ILE A 116 -6.28 4.85 -16.15
CA ILE A 116 -6.90 5.15 -17.45
C ILE A 116 -8.04 6.16 -17.26
#